data_AF-A0AAU4L9H8-F1
#
_entry.id   AF-A0AAU4L9H8-F1
#
_cell.length_a   1.000
_cell.length_b   1.000
_cell.length_c   1.000
_cell.angle_alpha   90.00
_cell.angle_beta   90.00
_cell.angle_gamma   90.00
#
_symmetry.space_group_name_H-M   'P 1'
#
loop_
_entity.id
_entity.type
_entity.pdbx_description
1 polymer ?
#
loop_
_entity_poly.entity_id
_entity_poly.type
_entity_poly.pdbx_seq_one_letter_code
_entity_poly.pdbx_strand_id
1 'polypeptide(L)'
;MSAVAAPEWAAPALARVLDRVAVTRAEVGDRFPLFADPESGRWRTTGRGSWTGGFWAGLLWLRARHTGEASDRWAAAACTARLADWVDADTATRGLILWYGTALADDEASVRLRGRAARACLKSFDPELGLVPWGSAFGGPRLLARADAVPGMVPLLAAADSGAAESHLWTHLELCRGNGASRFDSAAGGWVPHPEPTPGWSRGRAWLLLAAADAAGRLDAADLRDLTDELTDTRLVPPADDAHPDGPLDTSAAAITAVALLKLGRREQAVAVLEELVRVYLGEDGGLREGCYDLGGGVAVRHELVWGDFFLALGVGVLVGLVGVGEV
;
A
#
# COMPACT_ATOMS: atom_id res chain seq x y z
N MET A 1 17.99 -18.32 -18.24
CA MET A 1 16.67 -18.74 -17.73
C MET A 1 15.63 -18.10 -18.62
N SER A 2 14.77 -18.89 -19.26
CA SER A 2 13.65 -18.35 -20.06
C SER A 2 12.74 -17.56 -19.12
N ALA A 3 12.32 -16.36 -19.49
CA ALA A 3 11.34 -15.61 -18.71
C ALA A 3 10.08 -16.46 -18.57
N VAL A 4 9.62 -16.69 -17.33
CA VAL A 4 8.37 -17.40 -17.08
C VAL A 4 7.24 -16.56 -17.64
N ALA A 5 6.46 -17.11 -18.58
CA ALA A 5 5.35 -16.41 -19.20
C ALA A 5 4.32 -15.95 -18.15
N ALA A 6 3.61 -14.87 -18.47
CA ALA A 6 2.46 -14.45 -17.68
C ALA A 6 1.32 -15.49 -17.81
N PRO A 7 0.54 -15.74 -16.75
CA PRO A 7 -0.71 -16.50 -16.87
C PRO A 7 -1.67 -15.85 -17.89
N GLU A 8 -2.45 -16.66 -18.62
CA GLU A 8 -3.35 -16.16 -19.66
C GLU A 8 -4.43 -15.20 -19.13
N TRP A 9 -4.82 -15.34 -17.86
CA TRP A 9 -5.80 -14.46 -17.22
C TRP A 9 -5.26 -13.05 -16.91
N ALA A 10 -3.93 -12.87 -16.86
CA ALA A 10 -3.31 -11.68 -16.31
C ALA A 10 -3.55 -10.42 -17.16
N ALA A 11 -3.29 -10.49 -18.47
CA ALA A 11 -3.47 -9.33 -19.35
C ALA A 11 -4.96 -8.87 -19.44
N PRO A 12 -5.95 -9.78 -19.64
CA PRO A 12 -7.36 -9.39 -19.60
C PRO A 12 -7.81 -8.81 -18.25
N ALA A 13 -7.33 -9.36 -17.14
CA ALA A 13 -7.65 -8.85 -15.79
C ALA A 13 -7.10 -7.44 -15.59
N LEU A 14 -5.85 -7.19 -15.99
CA LEU A 14 -5.25 -5.86 -15.90
C LEU A 14 -6.03 -4.83 -16.73
N ALA A 15 -6.39 -5.18 -17.96
CA ALA A 15 -7.19 -4.31 -18.82
C ALA A 15 -8.51 -3.91 -18.14
N ARG A 16 -9.24 -4.88 -17.53
CA ARG A 16 -10.48 -4.60 -16.79
C ARG A 16 -10.27 -3.64 -15.63
N VAL A 17 -9.25 -3.84 -14.79
CA VAL A 17 -8.96 -2.94 -13.67
C VAL A 17 -8.60 -1.53 -14.18
N LEU A 18 -7.82 -1.42 -15.26
CA LEU A 18 -7.44 -0.12 -15.81
C LEU A 18 -8.59 0.58 -16.55
N ASP A 19 -9.53 -0.17 -17.12
CA ASP A 19 -10.77 0.39 -17.66
C ASP A 19 -11.68 0.91 -16.55
N ARG A 20 -11.77 0.20 -15.40
CA ARG A 20 -12.41 0.70 -14.18
C ARG A 20 -11.78 2.03 -13.74
N VAL A 21 -10.46 2.18 -13.81
CA VAL A 21 -9.77 3.45 -13.51
C VAL A 21 -10.24 4.59 -14.42
N ALA A 22 -10.45 4.36 -15.71
CA ALA A 22 -11.00 5.40 -16.61
C ALA A 22 -12.41 5.82 -16.21
N VAL A 23 -13.29 4.85 -15.91
CA VAL A 23 -14.66 5.11 -15.47
C VAL A 23 -14.65 5.88 -14.14
N THR A 24 -13.88 5.42 -13.17
CA THR A 24 -13.74 6.08 -11.86
C THR A 24 -13.24 7.51 -12.02
N ARG A 25 -12.23 7.76 -12.86
CA ARG A 25 -11.72 9.12 -13.13
C ARG A 25 -12.82 10.05 -13.66
N ALA A 26 -13.65 9.57 -14.58
CA ALA A 26 -14.76 10.34 -15.12
C ALA A 26 -15.84 10.63 -14.05
N GLU A 27 -16.12 9.68 -13.16
CA GLU A 27 -17.11 9.81 -12.08
C GLU A 27 -16.66 10.77 -10.98
N VAL A 28 -15.42 10.63 -10.49
CA VAL A 28 -14.94 11.36 -9.30
C VAL A 28 -14.37 12.74 -9.64
N GLY A 29 -14.06 12.99 -10.92
CA GLY A 29 -13.44 14.23 -11.40
C GLY A 29 -12.15 14.54 -10.65
N ASP A 30 -12.08 15.73 -10.06
CA ASP A 30 -10.92 16.15 -9.25
C ASP A 30 -10.93 15.54 -7.84
N ARG A 31 -11.90 14.75 -7.42
CA ARG A 31 -11.85 14.14 -6.08
C ARG A 31 -11.01 12.87 -6.10
N PHE A 32 -10.58 12.43 -4.91
CA PHE A 32 -9.84 11.18 -4.77
C PHE A 32 -10.79 10.06 -4.30
N PRO A 33 -10.89 8.93 -5.02
CA PRO A 33 -11.65 7.78 -4.56
C PRO A 33 -11.05 7.19 -3.28
N LEU A 34 -11.92 6.68 -2.40
CA LEU A 34 -11.54 6.01 -1.17
C LEU A 34 -12.04 4.57 -1.17
N PHE A 35 -13.36 4.39 -1.18
CA PHE A 35 -14.02 3.10 -1.32
C PHE A 35 -15.31 3.25 -2.11
N ALA A 36 -15.71 2.22 -2.84
CA ALA A 36 -16.97 2.17 -3.58
C ALA A 36 -17.91 1.11 -3.01
N ASP A 37 -19.19 1.46 -2.99
CA ASP A 37 -20.27 0.57 -2.58
C ASP A 37 -20.40 -0.58 -3.60
N PRO A 38 -20.40 -1.86 -3.18
CA PRO A 38 -20.33 -3.00 -4.09
C PRO A 38 -21.61 -3.22 -4.91
N GLU A 39 -22.75 -2.66 -4.48
CA GLU A 39 -24.02 -2.79 -5.18
C GLU A 39 -24.19 -1.70 -6.25
N SER A 40 -23.89 -0.46 -5.90
CA SER A 40 -24.09 0.70 -6.77
C SER A 40 -22.85 1.13 -7.55
N GLY A 41 -21.66 0.67 -7.16
CA GLY A 41 -20.38 1.06 -7.73
C GLY A 41 -19.95 2.51 -7.42
N ARG A 42 -20.73 3.25 -6.61
CA ARG A 42 -20.52 4.68 -6.36
C ARG A 42 -19.39 4.91 -5.36
N TRP A 43 -18.49 5.82 -5.68
CA TRP A 43 -17.35 6.14 -4.84
C TRP A 43 -17.67 7.10 -3.69
N ARG A 44 -17.30 6.70 -2.47
CA ARG A 44 -16.95 7.66 -1.42
C ARG A 44 -15.60 8.28 -1.77
N THR A 45 -15.54 9.61 -1.72
CA THR A 45 -14.37 10.37 -2.17
C THR A 45 -13.92 11.41 -1.15
N THR A 46 -12.63 11.76 -1.18
CA THR A 46 -12.03 12.81 -0.35
C THR A 46 -11.54 13.98 -1.20
N GLY A 47 -11.37 15.15 -0.58
CA GLY A 47 -10.91 16.36 -1.30
C GLY A 47 -9.40 16.37 -1.57
N ARG A 48 -8.61 15.86 -0.62
CA ARG A 48 -7.13 15.90 -0.66
C ARG A 48 -6.48 14.51 -0.75
N GLY A 49 -7.23 13.44 -1.01
CA GLY A 49 -6.68 12.09 -1.10
C GLY A 49 -6.67 11.31 0.20
N SER A 50 -6.61 11.97 1.37
CA SER A 50 -6.33 11.27 2.64
C SER A 50 -5.02 10.46 2.54
N TRP A 51 -4.84 9.45 3.38
CA TRP A 51 -3.71 8.52 3.32
C TRP A 51 -3.67 7.66 2.05
N THR A 52 -4.76 7.61 1.28
CA THR A 52 -4.91 6.74 0.09
C THR A 52 -4.63 7.45 -1.24
N GLY A 53 -4.41 8.77 -1.24
CA GLY A 53 -4.28 9.56 -2.46
C GLY A 53 -3.14 9.10 -3.37
N GLY A 54 -2.08 8.55 -2.80
CA GLY A 54 -0.96 7.97 -3.54
C GLY A 54 -1.35 6.78 -4.41
N PHE A 55 -2.23 5.91 -3.92
CA PHE A 55 -2.68 4.74 -4.68
C PHE A 55 -3.52 5.12 -5.90
N TRP A 56 -4.36 6.16 -5.78
CA TRP A 56 -5.11 6.68 -6.92
C TRP A 56 -4.18 7.28 -7.99
N ALA A 57 -3.21 8.09 -7.57
CA ALA A 57 -2.19 8.61 -8.49
C ALA A 57 -1.39 7.47 -9.14
N GLY A 58 -1.02 6.45 -8.38
CA GLY A 58 -0.36 5.24 -8.88
C GLY A 58 -1.17 4.48 -9.92
N LEU A 59 -2.48 4.29 -9.70
CA LEU A 59 -3.39 3.68 -10.68
C LEU A 59 -3.44 4.47 -11.99
N LEU A 60 -3.46 5.80 -11.92
CA LEU A 60 -3.43 6.65 -13.10
C LEU A 60 -2.10 6.51 -13.87
N TRP A 61 -0.96 6.35 -13.16
CA TRP A 61 0.32 6.05 -13.78
C TRP A 61 0.37 4.66 -14.44
N LEU A 62 -0.19 3.64 -13.79
CA LEU A 62 -0.32 2.30 -14.39
C LEU A 62 -1.15 2.37 -15.68
N ARG A 63 -2.27 3.10 -15.66
CA ARG A 63 -3.09 3.32 -16.85
C ARG A 63 -2.32 4.04 -17.94
N ALA A 64 -1.63 5.14 -17.62
CA ALA A 64 -0.85 5.91 -18.58
C ALA A 64 0.24 5.06 -19.26
N ARG A 65 0.90 4.17 -18.52
CA ARG A 65 1.87 3.22 -19.09
C ARG A 65 1.21 2.16 -19.97
N HIS A 66 0.03 1.67 -19.57
CA HIS A 66 -0.71 0.65 -20.30
C HIS A 66 -1.24 1.17 -21.64
N THR A 67 -1.81 2.39 -21.65
CA THR A 67 -2.42 2.97 -22.85
C THR A 67 -1.40 3.70 -23.72
N GLY A 68 -0.35 4.27 -23.13
CA GLY A 68 0.60 5.15 -23.83
C GLY A 68 0.00 6.52 -24.20
N GLU A 69 -1.23 6.80 -23.79
CA GLU A 69 -1.98 7.99 -24.18
C GLU A 69 -1.51 9.23 -23.42
N ALA A 70 -1.30 10.33 -24.14
CA ALA A 70 -0.86 11.59 -23.54
C ALA A 70 -1.87 12.17 -22.52
N SER A 71 -3.16 11.90 -22.73
CA SER A 71 -4.25 12.35 -21.85
C SER A 71 -4.29 11.61 -20.51
N ASP A 72 -3.91 10.33 -20.49
CA ASP A 72 -3.77 9.53 -19.28
C ASP A 72 -2.50 9.94 -18.52
N ARG A 73 -1.39 10.15 -19.23
CA ARG A 73 -0.15 10.66 -18.64
C ARG A 73 -0.33 12.04 -18.00
N TRP A 74 -1.03 12.96 -18.68
CA TRP A 74 -1.34 14.28 -18.11
C TRP A 74 -2.18 14.16 -16.83
N ALA A 75 -3.16 13.25 -16.81
CA ALA A 75 -4.01 13.03 -15.65
C ALA A 75 -3.24 12.49 -14.44
N ALA A 76 -2.35 11.52 -14.69
CA ALA A 76 -1.48 10.97 -13.66
C ALA A 76 -0.59 12.05 -13.05
N ALA A 77 0.08 12.85 -13.89
CA ALA A 77 0.92 13.96 -13.43
C ALA A 77 0.12 15.04 -12.67
N ALA A 78 -1.06 15.42 -13.17
CA ALA A 78 -1.93 16.42 -12.52
C ALA A 78 -2.44 15.92 -11.16
N CYS A 79 -2.80 14.64 -11.05
CA CYS A 79 -3.20 14.02 -9.79
C CYS A 79 -2.03 13.97 -8.79
N THR A 80 -0.86 13.49 -9.22
CA THR A 80 0.36 13.43 -8.41
C THR A 80 0.78 14.81 -7.88
N ALA A 81 0.70 15.86 -8.71
CA ALA A 81 1.04 17.22 -8.29
C ALA A 81 0.23 17.70 -7.08
N ARG A 82 -1.03 17.28 -6.97
CA ARG A 82 -1.94 17.65 -5.86
C ARG A 82 -1.61 16.94 -4.55
N LEU A 83 -0.74 15.93 -4.57
CA LEU A 83 -0.21 15.29 -3.35
C LEU A 83 0.86 16.15 -2.66
N ALA A 84 1.31 17.25 -3.29
CA ALA A 84 2.34 18.13 -2.74
C ALA A 84 2.00 18.69 -1.35
N ASP A 85 0.71 18.87 -1.04
CA ASP A 85 0.23 19.36 0.26
C ASP A 85 0.54 18.37 1.41
N TRP A 86 0.83 17.10 1.10
CA TRP A 86 1.14 16.09 2.11
C TRP A 86 2.62 16.03 2.49
N VAL A 87 3.50 16.74 1.79
CA VAL A 87 4.97 16.67 2.04
C VAL A 87 5.30 17.00 3.50
N ASP A 88 4.68 18.05 4.03
CA ASP A 88 4.95 18.57 5.37
C ASP A 88 3.87 18.15 6.39
N ALA A 89 2.95 17.26 6.03
CA ALA A 89 1.95 16.75 6.97
C ALA A 89 2.63 15.92 8.08
N ASP A 90 2.23 16.14 9.34
CA ASP A 90 2.70 15.38 10.50
C ASP A 90 2.06 13.99 10.49
N THR A 91 2.56 13.12 9.60
CA THR A 91 2.19 11.71 9.53
C THR A 91 3.23 10.83 8.85
N ALA A 92 3.36 9.59 9.32
CA ALA A 92 4.17 8.57 8.66
C ALA A 92 3.49 7.96 7.41
N THR A 93 2.17 8.10 7.28
CA THR A 93 1.43 7.66 6.06
C THR A 93 1.82 8.45 4.80
N ARG A 94 2.68 9.47 4.92
CA ARG A 94 3.40 10.08 3.79
C ARG A 94 4.14 9.04 2.95
N GLY A 95 4.56 7.91 3.52
CA GLY A 95 5.02 6.75 2.76
C GLY A 95 3.98 6.29 1.74
N LEU A 96 2.77 5.98 2.20
CA LEU A 96 1.67 5.55 1.34
C LEU A 96 1.27 6.60 0.29
N ILE A 97 1.24 7.86 0.71
CA ILE A 97 0.80 8.97 -0.15
C ILE A 97 1.85 9.30 -1.22
N LEU A 98 3.09 9.53 -0.80
CA LEU A 98 4.11 10.15 -1.64
C LEU A 98 4.95 9.12 -2.38
N TRP A 99 5.22 7.94 -1.81
CA TRP A 99 5.94 6.89 -2.54
C TRP A 99 5.07 6.34 -3.67
N TYR A 100 3.91 5.74 -3.35
CA TYR A 100 3.08 5.12 -4.38
C TYR A 100 2.45 6.13 -5.36
N GLY A 101 2.32 7.40 -4.94
CA GLY A 101 1.90 8.48 -5.84
C GLY A 101 2.98 8.98 -6.81
N THR A 102 4.26 8.64 -6.60
CA THR A 102 5.39 9.15 -7.42
C THR A 102 6.33 8.07 -7.96
N ALA A 103 6.32 6.85 -7.42
CA ALA A 103 7.27 5.80 -7.79
C ALA A 103 7.19 5.41 -9.28
N LEU A 104 5.97 5.36 -9.83
CA LEU A 104 5.70 5.05 -11.23
C LEU A 104 5.81 6.26 -12.18
N ALA A 105 5.96 7.47 -11.64
CA ALA A 105 5.94 8.69 -12.42
C ALA A 105 7.23 8.84 -13.24
N ASP A 106 7.06 9.19 -14.51
CA ASP A 106 8.17 9.43 -15.45
C ASP A 106 8.39 10.93 -15.74
N ASP A 107 7.61 11.82 -15.12
CA ASP A 107 7.73 13.26 -15.30
C ASP A 107 8.63 13.90 -14.23
N GLU A 108 9.31 14.97 -14.64
CA GLU A 108 10.30 15.64 -13.79
C GLU A 108 9.68 16.26 -12.53
N ALA A 109 8.42 16.73 -12.59
CA ALA A 109 7.79 17.37 -11.44
C ALA A 109 7.47 16.35 -10.34
N SER A 110 6.98 15.17 -10.70
CA SER A 110 6.73 14.07 -9.76
C SER A 110 8.04 13.52 -9.18
N VAL A 111 9.11 13.40 -9.98
CA VAL A 111 10.44 13.01 -9.49
C VAL A 111 10.97 14.04 -8.47
N ARG A 112 10.83 15.34 -8.74
CA ARG A 112 11.18 16.39 -7.79
C ARG A 112 10.33 16.31 -6.52
N LEU A 113 9.03 16.04 -6.64
CA LEU A 113 8.12 15.85 -5.50
C LEU A 113 8.60 14.69 -4.61
N ARG A 114 8.95 13.54 -5.20
CA ARG A 114 9.51 12.38 -4.47
C ARG A 114 10.77 12.76 -3.70
N GLY A 115 11.70 13.47 -4.34
CA GLY A 115 12.93 13.94 -3.68
C GLY A 115 12.67 14.92 -2.53
N ARG A 116 11.68 15.81 -2.65
CA ARG A 116 11.27 16.68 -1.54
C ARG A 116 10.65 15.87 -0.41
N ALA A 117 9.77 14.91 -0.73
CA ALA A 117 9.14 14.02 0.24
C ALA A 117 10.19 13.25 1.05
N ALA A 118 11.18 12.63 0.39
CA ALA A 118 12.27 11.91 1.04
C ALA A 118 12.99 12.78 2.10
N ARG A 119 13.37 14.01 1.73
CA ARG A 119 14.01 14.97 2.65
C ARG A 119 13.09 15.41 3.79
N ALA A 120 11.81 15.62 3.53
CA ALA A 120 10.85 16.00 4.55
C ALA A 120 10.56 14.87 5.54
N CYS A 121 10.47 13.62 5.06
CA CYS A 121 10.35 12.44 5.90
C CYS A 121 11.59 12.26 6.80
N LEU A 122 12.79 12.41 6.24
CA LEU A 122 14.03 12.34 7.03
C LEU A 122 14.08 13.41 8.14
N LYS A 123 13.60 14.63 7.88
CA LYS A 123 13.49 15.67 8.93
C LYS A 123 12.52 15.31 10.06
N SER A 124 11.56 14.43 9.80
CA SER A 124 10.60 13.93 10.80
C SER A 124 11.04 12.64 11.48
N PHE A 125 12.18 12.07 11.06
CA PHE A 125 12.75 10.91 11.71
C PHE A 125 13.29 11.32 13.08
N ASP A 126 12.85 10.62 14.12
CA ASP A 126 13.30 10.80 15.48
C ASP A 126 14.39 9.75 15.78
N PRO A 127 15.66 10.15 15.95
CA PRO A 127 16.75 9.20 16.18
C PRO A 127 16.72 8.55 17.56
N GLU A 128 16.04 9.15 18.55
CA GLU A 128 15.89 8.53 19.88
C GLU A 128 14.81 7.45 19.85
N LEU A 129 13.73 7.69 19.10
CA LEU A 129 12.68 6.69 18.88
C LEU A 129 13.03 5.66 17.80
N GLY A 130 14.00 5.96 16.94
CA GLY A 130 14.41 5.13 15.81
C GLY A 130 13.40 5.11 14.66
N LEU A 131 12.45 6.04 14.61
CA LEU A 131 11.37 6.05 13.61
C LEU A 131 10.82 7.45 13.31
N VAL A 132 10.06 7.56 12.21
CA VAL A 132 9.09 8.66 12.00
C VAL A 132 7.78 8.29 12.71
N PRO A 133 7.30 9.05 13.70
CA PRO A 133 6.04 8.77 14.38
C PRO A 133 4.83 8.85 13.43
N TRP A 134 3.79 8.07 13.71
CA TRP A 134 2.58 8.01 12.88
C TRP A 134 1.91 9.39 12.70
N GLY A 135 2.05 10.27 13.70
CA GLY A 135 1.75 11.68 13.60
C GLY A 135 0.31 12.04 13.97
N SER A 136 -0.01 13.34 13.96
CA SER A 136 -1.31 13.89 14.40
C SER A 136 -2.27 14.27 13.25
N ALA A 137 -1.82 14.17 11.98
CA ALA A 137 -2.59 14.67 10.83
C ALA A 137 -3.98 14.02 10.64
N PHE A 138 -4.18 12.82 11.20
CA PHE A 138 -5.45 12.08 11.13
C PHE A 138 -6.14 11.93 12.50
N GLY A 139 -5.72 12.71 13.51
CA GLY A 139 -6.18 12.57 14.89
C GLY A 139 -5.44 11.47 15.65
N GLY A 140 -5.85 11.20 16.90
CA GLY A 140 -5.23 10.18 17.76
C GLY A 140 -3.86 10.58 18.34
N PRO A 141 -3.16 9.64 19.00
CA PRO A 141 -1.86 9.90 19.61
C PRO A 141 -0.78 10.07 18.55
N ARG A 142 -0.01 11.17 18.65
CA ARG A 142 1.08 11.47 17.72
C ARG A 142 2.21 10.45 17.76
N LEU A 143 2.65 10.07 18.95
CA LEU A 143 3.76 9.13 19.19
C LEU A 143 3.27 7.69 19.13
N LEU A 144 2.98 7.25 17.92
CA LEU A 144 2.46 5.92 17.61
C LEU A 144 3.33 5.28 16.53
N ALA A 145 3.68 4.01 16.73
CA ALA A 145 4.21 3.13 15.70
C ALA A 145 3.04 2.28 15.20
N ARG A 146 2.80 2.27 13.89
CA ARG A 146 1.68 1.53 13.28
C ARG A 146 2.14 0.88 11.99
N ALA A 147 1.65 -0.31 11.68
CA ALA A 147 2.13 -1.08 10.52
C ALA A 147 2.03 -0.33 9.16
N ASP A 148 1.07 0.57 8.99
CA ASP A 148 0.89 1.36 7.77
C ASP A 148 1.79 2.62 7.69
N ALA A 149 2.63 2.85 8.70
CA ALA A 149 3.67 3.88 8.70
C ALA A 149 4.90 3.47 7.87
N VAL A 150 5.05 2.18 7.57
CA VAL A 150 6.28 1.56 7.06
C VAL A 150 6.33 1.49 5.52
N PRO A 151 5.32 0.93 4.82
CA PRO A 151 5.32 0.84 3.36
C PRO A 151 5.45 2.22 2.70
N GLY A 152 6.31 2.31 1.69
CA GLY A 152 6.66 3.57 1.02
C GLY A 152 7.51 4.55 1.85
N MET A 153 7.44 4.53 3.18
CA MET A 153 8.30 5.35 4.04
C MET A 153 9.75 4.85 4.00
N VAL A 154 9.95 3.54 4.09
CA VAL A 154 11.28 2.92 4.00
C VAL A 154 12.02 3.32 2.72
N PRO A 155 11.48 3.17 1.50
CA PRO A 155 12.19 3.60 0.30
C PRO A 155 12.36 5.13 0.20
N LEU A 156 11.44 5.93 0.73
CA LEU A 156 11.62 7.39 0.81
C LEU A 156 12.78 7.77 1.73
N LEU A 157 12.86 7.17 2.92
CA LEU A 157 13.97 7.36 3.84
C LEU A 157 15.26 6.86 3.19
N ALA A 158 15.27 5.68 2.57
CA ALA A 158 16.47 5.10 1.98
C ALA A 158 17.06 5.96 0.85
N ALA A 159 16.23 6.75 0.16
CA ALA A 159 16.68 7.72 -0.84
C ALA A 159 17.37 8.96 -0.23
N ALA A 160 17.18 9.22 1.07
CA ALA A 160 17.76 10.36 1.79
C ALA A 160 18.84 9.95 2.80
N ASP A 161 18.61 8.87 3.55
CA ASP A 161 19.50 8.28 4.55
C ASP A 161 19.15 6.79 4.75
N SER A 162 20.09 5.89 4.46
CA SER A 162 19.88 4.45 4.56
C SER A 162 19.79 3.94 6.00
N GLY A 163 20.49 4.58 6.95
CA GLY A 163 20.47 4.18 8.36
C GLY A 163 19.14 4.52 9.03
N ALA A 164 18.57 5.69 8.71
CA ALA A 164 17.22 6.05 9.14
C ALA A 164 16.17 5.09 8.58
N ALA A 165 16.32 4.66 7.33
CA ALA A 165 15.42 3.69 6.71
C ALA A 165 15.48 2.31 7.40
N GLU A 166 16.68 1.82 7.68
CA GLU A 166 16.91 0.56 8.38
C GLU A 166 16.37 0.61 9.81
N SER A 167 16.70 1.66 10.57
CA SER A 167 16.16 1.89 11.92
C SER A 167 14.64 1.91 11.90
N HIS A 168 14.04 2.69 11.00
CA HIS A 168 12.59 2.83 10.92
C HIS A 168 11.88 1.50 10.65
N LEU A 169 12.44 0.69 9.75
CA LEU A 169 11.92 -0.64 9.45
C LEU A 169 12.00 -1.56 10.66
N TRP A 170 13.19 -1.73 11.24
CA TRP A 170 13.40 -2.67 12.35
C TRP A 170 12.58 -2.30 13.58
N THR A 171 12.53 -1.02 13.94
CA THR A 171 11.70 -0.56 15.07
C THR A 171 10.22 -0.89 14.84
N HIS A 172 9.69 -0.71 13.62
CA HIS A 172 8.29 -1.10 13.36
C HIS A 172 8.08 -2.61 13.34
N LEU A 173 9.04 -3.39 12.82
CA LEU A 173 8.98 -4.85 12.87
C LEU A 173 9.03 -5.42 14.29
N GLU A 174 9.65 -4.71 15.23
CA GLU A 174 9.62 -5.05 16.65
C GLU A 174 8.29 -4.64 17.30
N LEU A 175 7.83 -3.41 17.04
CA LEU A 175 6.68 -2.82 17.73
C LEU A 175 5.31 -3.24 17.20
N CYS A 176 5.21 -3.61 15.92
CA CYS A 176 3.92 -3.80 15.24
C CYS A 176 3.62 -5.27 14.89
N ARG A 177 4.59 -6.18 14.97
CA ARG A 177 4.44 -7.56 14.47
C ARG A 177 3.30 -8.34 15.14
N GLY A 178 3.13 -8.18 16.46
CA GLY A 178 2.05 -8.86 17.21
C GLY A 178 0.73 -8.08 17.29
N ASN A 179 0.78 -6.75 17.45
CA ASN A 179 -0.39 -5.93 17.80
C ASN A 179 -0.82 -4.97 16.70
N GLY A 180 -0.10 -4.86 15.59
CA GLY A 180 -0.35 -3.88 14.53
C GLY A 180 0.03 -2.44 14.89
N ALA A 181 0.01 -2.07 16.18
CA ALA A 181 0.48 -0.77 16.68
C ALA A 181 0.97 -0.78 18.15
N SER A 182 1.86 0.17 18.44
CA SER A 182 2.35 0.48 19.80
C SER A 182 2.43 1.99 19.99
N ARG A 183 2.03 2.51 21.17
CA ARG A 183 2.14 3.94 21.52
C ARG A 183 3.32 4.17 22.46
N PHE A 184 3.98 5.30 22.31
CA PHE A 184 4.99 5.72 23.28
C PHE A 184 4.31 6.34 24.51
N ASP A 185 4.67 5.87 25.69
CA ASP A 185 4.18 6.36 26.97
C ASP A 185 5.37 6.79 27.84
N SER A 186 5.52 8.10 28.02
CA SER A 186 6.61 8.67 28.81
C SER A 186 6.50 8.33 30.30
N ALA A 187 5.30 8.08 30.82
CA ALA A 187 5.11 7.66 32.21
C ALA A 187 5.50 6.18 32.41
N ALA A 188 5.29 5.34 31.38
CA ALA A 188 5.76 3.96 31.37
C ALA A 188 7.25 3.83 30.97
N GLY A 189 7.87 4.90 30.49
CA GLY A 189 9.27 4.93 30.07
C GLY A 189 9.54 4.19 28.76
N GLY A 190 8.54 3.99 27.89
CA GLY A 190 8.73 3.24 26.65
C GLY A 190 7.46 2.99 25.84
N TRP A 191 7.57 2.05 24.91
CA TRP A 191 6.46 1.63 24.05
C TRP A 191 5.53 0.66 24.78
N VAL A 192 4.22 0.89 24.66
CA VAL A 192 3.17 0.01 25.15
C VAL A 192 2.21 -0.35 24.01
N PRO A 193 1.59 -1.54 24.01
CA PRO A 193 0.60 -1.90 23.00
C PRO A 193 -0.50 -0.86 22.87
N HIS A 194 -0.89 -0.53 21.64
CA HIS A 194 -2.03 0.33 21.36
C HIS A 194 -3.23 -0.53 20.92
N PRO A 195 -4.45 -0.30 21.43
CA PRO A 195 -5.60 -1.17 21.15
C PRO A 195 -6.15 -1.07 19.72
N GLU A 196 -5.76 -0.02 18.98
CA GLU A 196 -6.20 0.20 17.60
C GLU A 196 -5.00 0.34 16.64
N PRO A 197 -4.98 -0.35 15.50
CA PRO A 197 -5.96 -1.31 15.02
C PRO A 197 -6.00 -2.57 15.92
N THR A 198 -7.08 -3.34 15.86
CA THR A 198 -7.25 -4.53 16.69
C THR A 198 -6.13 -5.55 16.41
N PRO A 199 -5.62 -6.25 17.44
CA PRO A 199 -4.73 -7.38 17.23
C PRO A 199 -5.39 -8.40 16.30
N GLY A 200 -4.66 -8.88 15.29
CA GLY A 200 -5.22 -9.74 14.24
C GLY A 200 -5.55 -9.01 12.92
N TRP A 201 -5.35 -7.68 12.84
CA TRP A 201 -5.55 -6.92 11.61
C TRP A 201 -4.67 -7.41 10.44
N SER A 202 -5.28 -8.09 9.47
CA SER A 202 -4.56 -8.79 8.39
C SER A 202 -3.79 -7.85 7.47
N ARG A 203 -4.35 -6.69 7.13
CA ARG A 203 -3.66 -5.68 6.32
C ARG A 203 -2.44 -5.09 7.02
N GLY A 204 -2.41 -5.05 8.35
CA GLY A 204 -1.22 -4.66 9.10
C GLY A 204 -0.05 -5.61 8.82
N ARG A 205 -0.30 -6.92 8.86
CA ARG A 205 0.70 -7.94 8.49
C ARG A 205 1.17 -7.77 7.05
N ALA A 206 0.23 -7.55 6.12
CA ALA A 206 0.55 -7.34 4.71
C ALA A 206 1.44 -6.11 4.49
N TRP A 207 1.22 -5.01 5.23
CA TRP A 207 2.07 -3.82 5.18
C TRP A 207 3.50 -4.08 5.66
N LEU A 208 3.65 -4.80 6.78
CA LEU A 208 4.97 -5.16 7.29
C LEU A 208 5.70 -6.09 6.31
N LEU A 209 4.99 -7.05 5.72
CA LEU A 209 5.54 -7.96 4.72
C LEU A 209 6.02 -7.19 3.47
N LEU A 210 5.21 -6.26 2.97
CA LEU A 210 5.58 -5.42 1.83
C LEU A 210 6.82 -4.57 2.14
N ALA A 211 6.87 -3.95 3.31
CA ALA A 211 8.02 -3.14 3.72
C ALA A 211 9.31 -3.98 3.87
N ALA A 212 9.21 -5.19 4.43
CA ALA A 212 10.34 -6.11 4.50
C ALA A 212 10.81 -6.53 3.09
N ALA A 213 9.87 -6.77 2.16
CA ALA A 213 10.19 -7.08 0.77
C ALA A 213 10.86 -5.91 0.03
N ASP A 214 10.42 -4.67 0.25
CA ASP A 214 11.05 -3.45 -0.30
C ASP A 214 12.47 -3.24 0.24
N ALA A 215 12.75 -3.74 1.44
CA ALA A 215 14.04 -3.66 2.09
C ALA A 215 14.90 -4.92 1.92
N ALA A 216 14.47 -5.93 1.15
CA ALA A 216 15.13 -7.23 1.08
C ALA A 216 16.64 -7.15 0.76
N GLY A 217 17.06 -6.20 -0.09
CA GLY A 217 18.48 -5.97 -0.39
C GLY A 217 19.31 -5.30 0.72
N ARG A 218 18.71 -5.01 1.88
CA ARG A 218 19.30 -4.32 3.04
C ARG A 218 19.29 -5.17 4.32
N LEU A 219 18.61 -6.32 4.29
CA LEU A 219 18.45 -7.20 5.44
C LEU A 219 19.34 -8.43 5.27
N ASP A 220 19.77 -9.04 6.39
CA ASP A 220 20.37 -10.36 6.33
C ASP A 220 19.37 -11.36 5.75
N ALA A 221 19.87 -12.28 4.92
CA ALA A 221 19.01 -13.19 4.17
C ALA A 221 18.28 -14.22 5.06
N ALA A 222 18.85 -14.58 6.22
CA ALA A 222 18.21 -15.48 7.16
C ALA A 222 17.09 -14.74 7.93
N ASP A 223 17.40 -13.56 8.48
CA ASP A 223 16.42 -12.75 9.21
C ASP A 223 15.23 -12.36 8.33
N LEU A 224 15.49 -12.00 7.07
CA LEU A 224 14.44 -11.70 6.09
C LEU A 224 13.55 -12.92 5.83
N ARG A 225 14.12 -14.13 5.73
CA ARG A 225 13.34 -15.34 5.44
C ARG A 225 12.39 -15.65 6.59
N ASP A 226 12.91 -15.74 7.81
CA ASP A 226 12.10 -16.09 8.99
C ASP A 226 10.99 -15.06 9.21
N LEU A 227 11.32 -13.77 9.05
CA LEU A 227 10.35 -12.69 9.13
C LEU A 227 9.26 -12.79 8.07
N THR A 228 9.64 -13.03 6.81
CA THR A 228 8.67 -13.06 5.71
C THR A 228 7.79 -14.30 5.76
N ASP A 229 8.31 -15.43 6.23
CA ASP A 229 7.52 -16.64 6.47
C ASP A 229 6.54 -16.46 7.64
N GLU A 230 6.94 -15.77 8.72
CA GLU A 230 6.06 -15.45 9.85
C GLU A 230 4.89 -14.52 9.42
N LEU A 231 5.19 -13.49 8.62
CA LEU A 231 4.21 -12.49 8.21
C LEU A 231 3.26 -12.99 7.12
N THR A 232 3.70 -13.91 6.26
CA THR A 232 2.89 -14.43 5.14
C THR A 232 1.72 -15.27 5.67
N ASP A 233 0.50 -14.89 5.29
CA ASP A 233 -0.70 -15.69 5.60
C ASP A 233 -0.72 -16.98 4.77
N THR A 234 -1.22 -18.06 5.35
CA THR A 234 -1.38 -19.33 4.64
C THR A 234 -2.63 -19.36 3.76
N ARG A 235 -3.60 -18.48 4.03
CA ARG A 235 -4.81 -18.29 3.23
C ARG A 235 -4.50 -17.37 2.04
N LEU A 236 -5.10 -17.66 0.89
CA LEU A 236 -4.98 -16.81 -0.30
C LEU A 236 -5.66 -15.44 -0.09
N VAL A 237 -6.81 -15.45 0.61
CA VAL A 237 -7.51 -14.23 1.02
C VAL A 237 -7.84 -14.34 2.52
N PRO A 238 -7.23 -13.51 3.38
CA PRO A 238 -7.45 -13.58 4.82
C PRO A 238 -8.75 -12.88 5.24
N PRO A 239 -9.31 -13.21 6.42
CA PRO A 239 -10.28 -12.34 7.10
C PRO A 239 -9.64 -10.98 7.40
N ALA A 240 -10.45 -9.94 7.55
CA ALA A 240 -9.97 -8.61 7.92
C ALA A 240 -9.33 -8.58 9.32
N ASP A 241 -9.77 -9.49 10.19
CA ASP A 241 -9.31 -9.63 11.57
C ASP A 241 -9.24 -11.13 11.94
N ASP A 242 -8.06 -11.62 12.31
CA ASP A 242 -7.82 -13.01 12.71
C ASP A 242 -8.60 -13.43 13.96
N ALA A 243 -9.01 -12.49 14.81
CA ALA A 243 -9.90 -12.78 15.94
C ALA A 243 -11.34 -13.11 15.48
N HIS A 244 -11.68 -12.79 14.23
CA HIS A 244 -12.99 -13.03 13.62
C HIS A 244 -12.83 -13.85 12.33
N PRO A 245 -12.44 -15.14 12.42
CA PRO A 245 -12.13 -15.97 11.25
C PRO A 245 -13.32 -16.19 10.31
N ASP A 246 -14.55 -16.10 10.83
CA ASP A 246 -15.80 -16.17 10.04
C ASP A 246 -16.32 -14.77 9.63
N GLY A 247 -15.54 -13.71 9.89
CA GLY A 247 -15.87 -12.33 9.59
C GLY A 247 -15.62 -11.94 8.13
N PRO A 248 -15.80 -10.64 7.79
CA PRO A 248 -15.49 -10.15 6.45
C PRO A 248 -14.05 -10.43 6.04
N LEU A 249 -13.85 -10.72 4.76
CA LEU A 249 -12.52 -10.86 4.16
C LEU A 249 -11.83 -9.51 3.96
N ASP A 250 -10.54 -9.54 3.65
CA ASP A 250 -9.82 -8.37 3.16
C ASP A 250 -8.99 -8.70 1.91
N THR A 251 -9.61 -8.53 0.75
CA THR A 251 -8.95 -8.68 -0.55
C THR A 251 -7.81 -7.69 -0.76
N SER A 252 -7.81 -6.54 -0.08
CA SER A 252 -6.70 -5.60 -0.17
C SER A 252 -5.45 -6.11 0.54
N ALA A 253 -5.59 -6.78 1.70
CA ALA A 253 -4.47 -7.45 2.37
C ALA A 253 -3.86 -8.55 1.49
N ALA A 254 -4.69 -9.31 0.78
CA ALA A 254 -4.25 -10.32 -0.18
C ALA A 254 -3.49 -9.70 -1.36
N ALA A 255 -4.00 -8.61 -1.95
CA ALA A 255 -3.36 -7.92 -3.06
C ALA A 255 -1.97 -7.36 -2.67
N ILE A 256 -1.87 -6.74 -1.49
CA ILE A 256 -0.61 -6.25 -0.92
C ILE A 256 0.38 -7.41 -0.72
N THR A 257 -0.09 -8.51 -0.14
CA THR A 257 0.70 -9.73 0.08
C THR A 257 1.24 -10.29 -1.23
N ALA A 258 0.42 -10.35 -2.29
CA ALA A 258 0.87 -10.82 -3.59
C ALA A 258 2.01 -9.97 -4.16
N VAL A 259 1.95 -8.64 -4.04
CA VAL A 259 3.03 -7.76 -4.48
C VAL A 259 4.30 -8.00 -3.66
N ALA A 260 4.19 -8.17 -2.35
CA ALA A 260 5.33 -8.51 -1.51
C ALA A 260 5.95 -9.88 -1.90
N LEU A 261 5.13 -10.88 -2.18
CA LEU A 261 5.59 -12.19 -2.64
C LEU A 261 6.33 -12.11 -3.99
N LEU A 262 5.87 -11.28 -4.93
CA LEU A 262 6.59 -11.03 -6.19
C LEU A 262 7.97 -10.45 -5.93
N LYS A 263 8.07 -9.46 -5.04
CA LYS A 263 9.33 -8.80 -4.64
C LYS A 263 10.31 -9.76 -3.98
N LEU A 264 9.79 -10.72 -3.20
CA LEU A 264 10.57 -11.79 -2.57
C LEU A 264 10.94 -12.93 -3.52
N GLY A 265 10.53 -12.87 -4.80
CA GLY A 265 10.78 -13.92 -5.78
C GLY A 265 9.88 -15.16 -5.63
N ARG A 266 8.86 -15.11 -4.76
CA ARG A 266 7.87 -16.19 -4.50
C ARG A 266 6.74 -16.16 -5.54
N ARG A 267 7.10 -16.18 -6.83
CA ARG A 267 6.16 -15.98 -7.95
C ARG A 267 4.98 -16.94 -7.93
N GLU A 268 5.20 -18.22 -7.66
CA GLU A 268 4.12 -19.23 -7.68
C GLU A 268 3.02 -18.91 -6.65
N GLN A 269 3.42 -18.52 -5.44
CA GLN A 269 2.47 -18.13 -4.40
C GLN A 269 1.76 -16.81 -4.74
N ALA A 270 2.50 -15.83 -5.28
CA ALA A 270 1.88 -14.58 -5.72
C ALA A 270 0.85 -14.81 -6.83
N VAL A 271 1.14 -15.69 -7.79
CA VAL A 271 0.22 -16.06 -8.87
C VAL A 271 -1.03 -16.73 -8.30
N ALA A 272 -0.90 -17.62 -7.32
CA ALA A 272 -2.06 -18.25 -6.67
C ALA A 272 -2.97 -17.23 -5.99
N VAL A 273 -2.41 -16.26 -5.27
CA VAL A 273 -3.19 -15.18 -4.64
C VAL A 273 -3.86 -14.30 -5.68
N LEU A 274 -3.12 -13.83 -6.69
CA LEU A 274 -3.68 -12.95 -7.72
C LEU A 274 -4.74 -13.66 -8.58
N GLU A 275 -4.56 -14.95 -8.88
CA GLU A 275 -5.54 -15.73 -9.61
C GLU A 275 -6.84 -15.88 -8.83
N GLU A 276 -6.75 -16.14 -7.51
CA GLU A 276 -7.93 -16.17 -6.63
C GLU A 276 -8.66 -14.82 -6.61
N LEU A 277 -7.91 -13.72 -6.45
CA LEU A 277 -8.47 -12.36 -6.49
C LEU A 277 -9.19 -12.06 -7.81
N VAL A 278 -8.57 -12.42 -8.94
CA VAL A 278 -9.14 -12.19 -10.28
C VAL A 278 -10.34 -13.07 -10.56
N ARG A 279 -10.31 -14.35 -10.16
CA ARG A 279 -11.39 -15.30 -10.48
C ARG A 279 -12.62 -15.11 -9.62
N VAL A 280 -12.44 -14.77 -8.34
CA VAL A 280 -13.52 -14.79 -7.36
C VAL A 280 -14.00 -13.39 -6.99
N TYR A 281 -13.10 -12.40 -6.95
CA TYR A 281 -13.38 -11.09 -6.33
C TYR A 281 -13.33 -9.90 -7.31
N LEU A 282 -12.77 -10.06 -8.50
CA LEU A 282 -12.75 -9.02 -9.53
C LEU A 282 -14.10 -8.97 -10.27
N GLY A 283 -14.91 -7.95 -9.96
CA GLY A 283 -16.21 -7.73 -10.60
C GLY A 283 -16.08 -7.42 -12.08
N GLU A 284 -17.13 -7.71 -12.87
CA GLU A 284 -17.15 -7.48 -14.34
C GLU A 284 -16.81 -6.03 -14.72
N ASP A 285 -17.17 -5.09 -13.84
CA ASP A 285 -16.86 -3.66 -13.88
C ASP A 285 -15.37 -3.33 -13.68
N GLY A 286 -14.55 -4.29 -13.25
CA GLY A 286 -13.11 -4.17 -13.00
C GLY A 286 -12.74 -3.75 -11.59
N GLY A 287 -13.69 -3.65 -10.65
CA GLY A 287 -13.42 -3.33 -9.25
C GLY A 287 -13.12 -4.58 -8.41
N LEU A 288 -12.12 -4.51 -7.52
CA LEU A 288 -11.81 -5.60 -6.58
C LEU A 288 -12.73 -5.53 -5.35
N ARG A 289 -13.60 -6.51 -5.16
CA ARG A 289 -14.63 -6.55 -4.09
C ARG A 289 -14.12 -7.20 -2.81
N GLU A 290 -14.97 -7.23 -1.77
CA GLU A 290 -14.69 -7.88 -0.47
C GLU A 290 -13.45 -7.33 0.25
N GLY A 291 -13.13 -6.06 0.02
CA GLY A 291 -12.16 -5.34 0.84
C GLY A 291 -12.82 -4.82 2.12
N CYS A 292 -12.06 -4.80 3.23
CA CYS A 292 -12.54 -4.29 4.51
C CYS A 292 -11.73 -3.08 4.98
N TYR A 293 -12.31 -1.88 4.96
CA TYR A 293 -11.60 -0.67 5.39
C TYR A 293 -11.44 -0.60 6.91
N ASP A 294 -12.53 -0.55 7.66
CA ASP A 294 -12.52 -0.44 9.13
C ASP A 294 -13.60 -1.34 9.73
N LEU A 295 -13.20 -2.53 10.17
CA LEU A 295 -14.09 -3.52 10.77
C LEU A 295 -14.65 -3.03 12.11
N GLY A 296 -13.81 -2.46 12.97
CA GLY A 296 -14.20 -2.00 14.31
C GLY A 296 -15.19 -0.83 14.27
N GLY A 297 -15.00 0.10 13.32
CA GLY A 297 -15.91 1.21 13.06
C GLY A 297 -17.12 0.85 12.18
N GLY A 298 -17.16 -0.36 11.60
CA GLY A 298 -18.22 -0.78 10.68
C GLY A 298 -18.25 -0.01 9.37
N VAL A 299 -17.12 0.55 8.92
CA VAL A 299 -17.03 1.39 7.73
C VAL A 299 -16.43 0.59 6.57
N ALA A 300 -17.19 0.49 5.48
CA ALA A 300 -16.76 -0.15 4.23
C ALA A 300 -16.13 -1.54 4.43
N VAL A 301 -16.87 -2.42 5.13
CA VAL A 301 -16.38 -3.74 5.59
C VAL A 301 -16.39 -4.81 4.50
N ARG A 302 -17.05 -4.56 3.37
CA ARG A 302 -17.15 -5.46 2.19
C ARG A 302 -17.29 -4.62 0.92
N HIS A 303 -16.27 -3.87 0.55
CA HIS A 303 -16.34 -2.82 -0.48
C HIS A 303 -15.19 -2.93 -1.49
N GLU A 304 -15.30 -2.18 -2.58
CA GLU A 304 -14.15 -1.88 -3.46
C GLU A 304 -13.29 -0.82 -2.77
N LEU A 305 -11.98 -1.05 -2.68
CA LEU A 305 -11.04 -0.18 -1.99
C LEU A 305 -9.95 0.27 -2.96
N VAL A 306 -9.70 1.58 -3.08
CA VAL A 306 -8.74 2.11 -4.07
C VAL A 306 -7.33 1.54 -3.93
N TRP A 307 -6.92 1.21 -2.70
CA TRP A 307 -5.61 0.57 -2.46
C TRP A 307 -5.62 -0.92 -2.86
N GLY A 308 -6.75 -1.62 -2.69
CA GLY A 308 -6.92 -2.98 -3.19
C GLY A 308 -6.76 -3.03 -4.71
N ASP A 309 -7.45 -2.13 -5.44
CA ASP A 309 -7.34 -2.02 -6.89
C ASP A 309 -5.90 -1.70 -7.33
N PHE A 310 -5.24 -0.77 -6.63
CA PHE A 310 -3.86 -0.40 -6.90
C PHE A 310 -2.90 -1.59 -6.78
N PHE A 311 -2.94 -2.33 -5.66
CA PHE A 311 -2.02 -3.45 -5.46
C PHE A 311 -2.36 -4.64 -6.36
N LEU A 312 -3.63 -4.86 -6.71
CA LEU A 312 -4.01 -5.84 -7.73
C LEU A 312 -3.43 -5.44 -9.09
N ALA A 313 -3.68 -4.22 -9.54
CA ALA A 313 -3.17 -3.72 -10.83
C ALA A 313 -1.63 -3.74 -10.88
N LEU A 314 -0.96 -3.39 -9.78
CA LEU A 314 0.49 -3.44 -9.67
C LEU A 314 1.02 -4.88 -9.77
N GLY A 315 0.46 -5.81 -9.00
CA GLY A 315 0.87 -7.21 -9.01
C GLY A 315 0.67 -7.87 -10.38
N VAL A 316 -0.49 -7.68 -10.99
CA VAL A 316 -0.78 -8.18 -12.34
C VAL A 316 0.08 -7.46 -13.39
N GLY A 317 0.30 -6.15 -13.22
CA GLY A 317 1.21 -5.34 -14.04
C GLY A 317 2.64 -5.87 -14.06
N VAL A 318 3.14 -6.36 -12.91
CA VAL A 318 4.44 -7.05 -12.82
C VAL A 318 4.42 -8.38 -13.56
N LEU A 319 3.34 -9.17 -13.46
CA LEU A 319 3.25 -10.46 -14.16
C LEU A 319 3.31 -10.32 -15.68
N VAL A 320 2.68 -9.27 -16.23
CA VAL A 320 2.63 -9.00 -17.68
C VAL A 320 3.79 -8.15 -18.19
N GLY A 321 4.70 -7.72 -17.31
CA GLY A 321 5.86 -6.90 -17.67
C GLY A 321 5.57 -5.42 -17.95
N LEU A 322 4.41 -4.90 -17.51
CA LEU A 322 4.10 -3.47 -17.57
C LEU A 322 4.96 -2.66 -16.58
N VAL A 323 5.33 -3.28 -15.45
CA VAL A 323 6.14 -2.68 -14.38
C VAL A 323 7.19 -3.70 -13.93
N GLY A 324 8.43 -3.26 -13.71
CA GLY A 324 9.46 -4.06 -13.06
C GLY A 324 9.18 -4.22 -11.57
N VAL A 325 9.44 -5.41 -11.02
CA VAL A 325 9.16 -5.75 -9.60
C VAL A 325 9.86 -4.83 -8.57
N GLY A 326 10.94 -4.16 -8.97
CA GLY A 326 11.68 -3.22 -8.12
C GLY A 326 11.40 -1.73 -8.39
N GLU A 327 10.46 -1.39 -9.29
CA GLU A 327 10.18 0.03 -9.62
C GLU A 327 9.36 0.77 -8.55
N VAL A 328 8.52 0.04 -7.83
CA VAL A 328 7.58 0.54 -6.82
C VAL A 328 7.76 -0.27 -5.57
#